data_AF-A0A5N1JAB2-F1
#
_entry.id   AF-A0A5N1JAB2-F1
#
_cell.length_a   1.000
_cell.length_b   1.000
_cell.length_c   1.000
_cell.angle_alpha   90.00
_cell.angle_beta   90.00
_cell.angle_gamma   90.00
#
_symmetry.space_group_name_H-M   'P 1'
#
loop_
_entity.id
_entity.type
_entity.pdbx_description
1 polymer ?
#
loop_
_entity_poly.entity_id
_entity_poly.type
_entity_poly.pdbx_seq_one_letter_code
_entity_poly.pdbx_strand_id
1 'polypeptide(L)'
;MNWITIIGIIFIAIGTFLTFYGPSIDSKKDKEELNQKFSEFNNELKSIRKEDIPQSEKEEKIAELKNEYSQWASEFSSNKDLYKLEYQKSNLGFEEKKLTYNNEWKKFYSGFFNELESIVAAYNEHSKNGKIEIITKHPFPSVIFNATHESFFYILKFGDTVYWKLFIINTQTFKEKELPTIVISITSKHPENDYFSPALSIYPNPDRNLIIVNKHNNNINLSKEDFPLNTPKKSMQEIIKGIIQYQILKLEES
;
A
#
# COMPACT_ATOMS: atom_id res chain seq x y z
N MET A 1 -51.51 -3.68 20.16
CA MET A 1 -50.26 -3.73 20.95
C MET A 1 -49.48 -2.43 20.70
N ASN A 2 -48.96 -1.76 21.74
CA ASN A 2 -48.41 -0.41 21.59
C ASN A 2 -47.08 -0.45 20.79
N TRP A 3 -46.98 0.33 19.71
CA TRP A 3 -45.87 0.32 18.76
C TRP A 3 -44.51 0.62 19.40
N ILE A 4 -44.52 1.46 20.43
CA ILE A 4 -43.34 1.79 21.24
C ILE A 4 -42.78 0.53 21.92
N THR A 5 -43.65 -0.37 22.36
CA THR A 5 -43.26 -1.62 23.03
C THR A 5 -42.60 -2.60 22.07
N ILE A 6 -43.08 -2.67 20.82
CA ILE A 6 -42.49 -3.53 19.79
C ILE A 6 -41.09 -3.06 19.40
N ILE A 7 -40.91 -1.75 19.21
CA ILE A 7 -39.60 -1.15 18.91
C ILE A 7 -38.65 -1.35 20.10
N GLY A 8 -39.14 -1.15 21.32
CA GLY A 8 -38.36 -1.36 22.54
C GLY A 8 -37.83 -2.79 22.66
N ILE A 9 -38.66 -3.80 22.40
CA ILE A 9 -38.25 -5.21 22.45
C ILE A 9 -37.18 -5.52 21.38
N ILE A 10 -37.32 -4.97 20.17
CA ILE A 10 -36.34 -5.14 19.09
C ILE A 10 -35.00 -4.51 19.45
N PHE A 11 -34.99 -3.27 19.97
CA PHE A 11 -33.76 -2.62 20.42
C PHE A 11 -33.09 -3.35 21.59
N ILE A 12 -33.88 -3.94 22.50
CA ILE A 12 -33.34 -4.75 23.60
C ILE A 12 -32.74 -6.06 23.06
N ALA A 13 -33.40 -6.74 22.12
CA ALA A 13 -32.87 -7.95 21.51
C ALA A 13 -31.56 -7.67 20.74
N ILE A 14 -31.52 -6.58 19.97
CA ILE A 14 -30.33 -6.12 19.24
C ILE A 14 -29.23 -5.69 20.21
N GLY A 15 -29.56 -4.91 21.24
CA GLY A 15 -28.59 -4.47 22.25
C GLY A 15 -27.99 -5.65 23.01
N THR A 16 -28.81 -6.64 23.36
CA THR A 16 -28.36 -7.88 24.00
C THR A 16 -27.46 -8.67 23.06
N PHE A 17 -27.83 -8.79 21.78
CA PHE A 17 -27.03 -9.46 20.75
C PHE A 17 -25.68 -8.78 20.55
N LEU A 18 -25.65 -7.45 20.40
CA LEU A 18 -24.40 -6.68 20.26
C LEU A 18 -23.53 -6.74 21.52
N THR A 19 -24.12 -6.80 22.72
CA THR A 19 -23.36 -6.87 23.98
C THR A 19 -22.77 -8.26 24.21
N PHE A 20 -23.52 -9.31 23.89
CA PHE A 20 -23.06 -10.70 24.07
C PHE A 20 -22.12 -11.16 22.96
N TYR A 21 -22.36 -10.73 21.71
CA TYR A 21 -21.63 -11.21 20.53
C TYR A 21 -20.68 -10.17 19.92
N GLY A 22 -20.78 -8.90 20.29
CA GLY A 22 -19.89 -7.82 19.83
C GLY A 22 -18.39 -8.08 20.02
N PRO A 23 -17.93 -8.68 21.13
CA PRO A 23 -16.53 -9.06 21.30
C PRO A 23 -16.04 -10.16 20.35
N SER A 24 -16.95 -10.90 19.70
CA SER A 24 -16.62 -11.94 18.72
C SER A 24 -16.69 -11.46 17.26
N ILE A 25 -17.28 -10.28 17.04
CA ILE A 25 -17.41 -9.63 15.73
C ILE A 25 -16.22 -8.65 15.63
N ASP A 26 -15.02 -9.18 15.43
CA ASP A 26 -13.79 -8.37 15.44
C ASP A 26 -13.36 -7.93 14.03
N SER A 27 -14.02 -8.44 12.98
CA SER A 27 -13.74 -8.00 11.61
C SER A 27 -14.56 -6.77 11.23
N LYS A 28 -13.91 -5.81 10.54
CA LYS A 28 -14.60 -4.64 9.95
C LYS A 28 -15.72 -5.06 8.98
N LYS A 29 -15.52 -6.18 8.27
CA LYS A 29 -16.47 -6.72 7.30
C LYS A 29 -17.77 -7.19 7.97
N ASP A 30 -17.67 -7.90 9.09
CA ASP A 30 -18.87 -8.38 9.81
C ASP A 30 -19.64 -7.22 10.45
N LYS A 31 -18.92 -6.17 10.91
CA LYS A 31 -19.54 -4.91 11.36
C LYS A 31 -20.25 -4.18 10.23
N GLU A 32 -19.64 -4.13 9.04
CA GLU A 32 -20.27 -3.55 7.85
C GLU A 32 -21.50 -4.33 7.42
N GLU A 33 -21.45 -5.67 7.39
CA GLU A 33 -22.59 -6.53 7.06
C GLU A 33 -23.72 -6.39 8.09
N LEU A 34 -23.42 -6.36 9.39
CA LEU A 34 -24.38 -6.07 10.45
C LEU A 34 -25.01 -4.69 10.29
N ASN A 35 -24.21 -3.66 10.08
CA ASN A 35 -24.70 -2.29 9.90
C ASN A 35 -25.56 -2.17 8.64
N GLN A 36 -25.18 -2.86 7.55
CA GLN A 36 -25.97 -2.91 6.33
C GLN A 36 -27.31 -3.59 6.58
N LYS A 37 -27.33 -4.77 7.20
CA LYS A 37 -28.58 -5.47 7.56
C LYS A 37 -29.46 -4.66 8.50
N PHE A 38 -28.89 -3.95 9.48
CA PHE A 38 -29.68 -3.03 10.32
C PHE A 38 -30.23 -1.83 9.54
N SER A 39 -29.48 -1.32 8.57
CA SER A 39 -29.95 -0.25 7.70
C SER A 39 -31.07 -0.74 6.79
N GLU A 40 -30.95 -1.93 6.21
CA GLU A 40 -31.98 -2.60 5.38
C GLU A 40 -33.27 -2.75 6.19
N PHE A 41 -33.21 -3.34 7.39
CA PHE A 41 -34.34 -3.49 8.29
C PHE A 41 -35.04 -2.17 8.58
N ASN A 42 -34.25 -1.15 8.95
CA ASN A 42 -34.80 0.17 9.28
C ASN A 42 -35.44 0.84 8.07
N ASN A 43 -34.90 0.63 6.87
CA ASN A 43 -35.44 1.20 5.64
C ASN A 43 -36.74 0.50 5.23
N GLU A 44 -36.81 -0.83 5.33
CA GLU A 44 -38.01 -1.62 5.06
C GLU A 44 -39.11 -1.37 6.12
N LEU A 45 -38.75 -1.25 7.39
CA LEU A 45 -39.71 -0.86 8.43
C LEU A 45 -40.27 0.55 8.19
N LYS A 46 -39.44 1.48 7.68
CA LYS A 46 -39.87 2.82 7.32
C LYS A 46 -40.73 2.84 6.05
N SER A 47 -40.48 1.97 5.07
CA SER A 47 -41.30 1.89 3.86
C SER A 47 -42.69 1.34 4.19
N ILE A 48 -42.78 0.23 4.93
CA ILE A 48 -44.07 -0.36 5.36
C ILE A 48 -44.92 0.65 6.14
N ARG A 49 -44.30 1.52 6.94
CA ARG A 49 -45.01 2.60 7.67
C ARG A 49 -45.62 3.65 6.75
N LYS A 50 -44.94 3.99 5.66
CA LYS A 50 -45.33 5.03 4.71
C LYS A 50 -46.34 4.55 3.67
N GLU A 51 -46.48 3.24 3.49
CA GLU A 51 -47.48 2.66 2.60
C GLU A 51 -48.89 2.99 3.10
N ASP A 52 -49.77 3.39 2.18
CA ASP A 52 -51.17 3.68 2.48
C ASP A 52 -52.02 2.41 2.34
N ILE A 53 -51.73 1.44 3.21
CA ILE A 53 -52.39 0.13 3.27
C ILE A 53 -53.11 -0.05 4.63
N PRO A 54 -54.13 -0.92 4.69
CA PRO A 54 -54.85 -1.22 5.92
C PRO A 54 -53.92 -1.64 7.07
N GLN A 55 -54.29 -1.27 8.30
CA GLN A 55 -53.49 -1.54 9.51
C GLN A 55 -53.19 -3.04 9.70
N SER A 56 -54.13 -3.92 9.35
CA SER A 56 -53.93 -5.38 9.40
C SER A 56 -52.83 -5.85 8.45
N GLU A 57 -52.77 -5.32 7.22
CA GLU A 57 -51.73 -5.66 6.24
C GLU A 57 -50.35 -5.11 6.67
N LYS A 58 -50.31 -3.95 7.33
CA LYS A 58 -49.06 -3.43 7.92
C LYS A 58 -48.52 -4.35 9.01
N GLU A 59 -49.41 -4.89 9.84
CA GLU A 59 -49.04 -5.80 10.92
C GLU A 59 -48.50 -7.13 10.38
N GLU A 60 -49.09 -7.64 9.30
CA GLU A 60 -48.64 -8.85 8.59
C GLU A 60 -47.25 -8.67 7.98
N LYS A 61 -47.02 -7.62 7.18
CA LYS A 61 -45.69 -7.32 6.58
C LYS A 61 -44.60 -7.15 7.63
N ILE A 62 -44.94 -6.62 8.81
CA ILE A 62 -43.97 -6.46 9.90
C ILE A 62 -43.70 -7.79 10.61
N ALA A 63 -44.69 -8.67 10.70
CA ALA A 63 -44.48 -10.02 11.21
C ALA A 63 -43.56 -10.82 10.27
N GLU A 64 -43.76 -10.70 8.95
CA GLU A 64 -42.88 -11.29 7.93
C GLU A 64 -41.45 -10.78 8.05
N LEU A 65 -41.27 -9.46 8.06
CA LEU A 65 -39.96 -8.82 8.23
C LEU A 65 -39.25 -9.25 9.52
N LYS A 66 -40.00 -9.40 10.62
CA LYS A 66 -39.44 -9.92 11.88
C LYS A 66 -38.99 -11.37 11.77
N ASN A 67 -39.77 -12.21 11.10
CA ASN A 67 -39.42 -13.62 10.93
C ASN A 67 -38.17 -13.77 10.06
N GLU A 68 -38.07 -13.00 8.97
CA GLU A 68 -36.88 -12.97 8.11
C GLU A 68 -35.62 -12.59 8.91
N TYR A 69 -35.69 -11.50 9.68
CA TYR A 69 -34.54 -11.07 10.49
C TYR A 69 -34.22 -12.01 11.64
N SER A 70 -35.23 -12.64 12.24
CA SER A 70 -35.03 -13.65 13.29
C SER A 70 -34.36 -14.90 12.73
N GLN A 71 -34.76 -15.31 11.52
CA GLN A 71 -34.15 -16.43 10.81
C GLN A 71 -32.70 -16.11 10.44
N TRP A 72 -32.45 -14.95 9.84
CA TRP A 72 -31.09 -14.50 9.53
C TRP A 72 -30.21 -14.44 10.78
N ALA A 73 -30.70 -13.88 11.90
CA ALA A 73 -29.95 -13.79 13.14
C ALA A 73 -29.62 -15.19 13.72
N SER A 74 -30.56 -16.12 13.60
CA SER A 74 -30.37 -17.52 13.99
C SER A 74 -29.33 -18.22 13.12
N GLU A 75 -29.40 -18.05 11.79
CA GLU A 75 -28.42 -18.58 10.83
C GLU A 75 -27.03 -17.98 11.06
N PHE A 76 -26.95 -16.67 11.27
CA PHE A 76 -25.71 -15.97 11.58
C PHE A 76 -25.08 -16.47 12.89
N SER A 77 -25.90 -16.66 13.92
CA SER A 77 -25.44 -17.23 15.20
C SER A 77 -24.99 -18.68 15.07
N SER A 78 -25.71 -19.50 14.28
CA SER A 78 -25.41 -20.91 14.09
C SER A 78 -24.16 -21.14 13.23
N ASN A 79 -23.87 -20.21 12.32
CA ASN A 79 -22.71 -20.25 11.42
C ASN A 79 -21.52 -19.39 11.88
N LYS A 80 -21.52 -18.94 13.14
CA LYS A 80 -20.48 -18.05 13.69
C LYS A 80 -19.06 -18.57 13.46
N ASP A 81 -18.83 -19.86 13.71
CA ASP A 81 -17.50 -20.46 13.54
C ASP A 81 -17.10 -20.53 12.07
N LEU A 82 -18.07 -20.71 11.16
CA LEU A 82 -17.83 -20.67 9.71
C LEU A 82 -17.37 -19.27 9.28
N TYR A 83 -18.09 -18.21 9.69
CA TYR A 83 -17.70 -16.83 9.37
C TYR A 83 -16.34 -16.45 9.94
N LYS A 84 -16.06 -16.85 11.19
CA LYS A 84 -14.74 -16.68 11.81
C LYS A 84 -13.65 -17.38 11.00
N LEU A 85 -13.90 -18.60 10.54
CA LEU A 85 -12.96 -19.38 9.74
C LEU A 85 -12.75 -18.78 8.35
N GLU A 86 -13.81 -18.30 7.68
CA GLU A 86 -13.72 -17.58 6.42
C GLU A 86 -12.92 -16.29 6.55
N TYR A 87 -13.14 -15.53 7.63
CA TYR A 87 -12.36 -14.33 7.93
C TYR A 87 -10.88 -14.65 8.16
N GLN A 88 -10.59 -15.67 8.99
CA GLN A 88 -9.21 -16.14 9.20
C GLN A 88 -8.56 -16.58 7.90
N LYS A 89 -9.28 -17.32 7.05
CA LYS A 89 -8.80 -17.73 5.72
C LYS A 89 -8.52 -16.52 4.81
N SER A 90 -9.39 -15.51 4.82
CA SER A 90 -9.19 -14.27 4.07
C SER A 90 -7.96 -13.50 4.58
N ASN A 91 -7.77 -13.38 5.90
CA ASN A 91 -6.60 -12.75 6.48
C ASN A 91 -5.31 -13.50 6.17
N LEU A 92 -5.32 -14.83 6.26
CA LEU A 92 -4.18 -15.66 5.88
C LEU A 92 -3.85 -15.48 4.39
N GLY A 93 -4.85 -15.48 3.50
CA GLY A 93 -4.63 -15.20 2.08
C GLY A 93 -4.07 -13.80 1.82
N PHE A 94 -4.47 -12.80 2.61
CA PHE A 94 -3.91 -11.45 2.53
C PHE A 94 -2.45 -11.40 2.99
N GLU A 95 -2.12 -12.02 4.13
CA GLU A 95 -0.74 -12.07 4.63
C GLU A 95 0.17 -12.92 3.72
N GLU A 96 -0.35 -14.00 3.13
CA GLU A 96 0.38 -14.82 2.15
C GLU A 96 0.71 -14.01 0.89
N LYS A 97 -0.26 -13.26 0.36
CA LYS A 97 -0.02 -12.33 -0.76
C LYS A 97 1.04 -11.30 -0.39
N LYS A 98 0.89 -10.63 0.76
CA LYS A 98 1.85 -9.63 1.25
C LYS A 98 3.26 -10.20 1.38
N LEU A 99 3.40 -11.44 1.88
CA LEU A 99 4.70 -12.10 2.01
C LEU A 99 5.29 -12.48 0.65
N THR A 100 4.46 -12.94 -0.27
CA THR A 100 4.84 -13.20 -1.67
C THR A 100 5.39 -11.94 -2.32
N TYR A 101 4.62 -10.84 -2.30
CA TYR A 101 5.06 -9.55 -2.81
C TYR A 101 6.33 -9.05 -2.11
N ASN A 102 6.42 -9.17 -0.78
CA ASN A 102 7.62 -8.77 -0.04
C ASN A 102 8.88 -9.49 -0.54
N ASN A 103 8.77 -10.79 -0.81
CA ASN A 103 9.89 -11.58 -1.32
C ASN A 103 10.27 -11.23 -2.76
N GLU A 104 9.29 -10.99 -3.63
CA GLU A 104 9.52 -10.55 -5.01
C GLU A 104 10.21 -9.18 -5.05
N TRP A 105 9.69 -8.23 -4.29
CA TRP A 105 10.27 -6.90 -4.18
C TRP A 105 11.67 -6.93 -3.57
N LYS A 106 11.90 -7.77 -2.56
CA LYS A 106 13.23 -7.95 -1.98
C LYS A 106 14.24 -8.45 -3.01
N LYS A 107 13.86 -9.41 -3.86
CA LYS A 107 14.71 -9.88 -4.97
C LYS A 107 14.99 -8.76 -5.96
N PHE A 108 13.95 -8.03 -6.36
CA PHE A 108 14.08 -6.91 -7.29
C PHE A 108 15.06 -5.85 -6.78
N TYR A 109 14.88 -5.38 -5.55
CA TYR A 109 15.76 -4.36 -4.98
C TYR A 109 17.17 -4.87 -4.72
N SER A 110 17.33 -6.12 -4.27
CA SER A 110 18.66 -6.72 -4.15
C SER A 110 19.38 -6.74 -5.51
N GLY A 111 18.65 -7.04 -6.59
CA GLY A 111 19.14 -6.90 -7.96
C GLY A 111 19.55 -5.47 -8.30
N PHE A 112 18.74 -4.47 -7.95
CA PHE A 112 19.06 -3.05 -8.14
C PHE A 112 20.42 -2.69 -7.55
N PHE A 113 20.61 -2.97 -6.26
CA PHE A 113 21.79 -2.53 -5.53
C PHE A 113 23.03 -3.35 -5.90
N ASN A 114 22.88 -4.65 -6.19
CA ASN A 114 23.99 -5.45 -6.71
C ASN A 114 24.47 -4.95 -8.08
N GLU A 115 23.54 -4.56 -8.97
CA GLU A 115 23.89 -4.00 -10.28
C GLU A 115 24.54 -2.62 -10.12
N LEU A 116 24.01 -1.77 -9.24
CA LEU A 116 24.60 -0.48 -8.88
C LEU A 116 26.05 -0.65 -8.40
N GLU A 117 26.29 -1.59 -7.48
CA GLU A 117 27.63 -1.90 -6.96
C GLU A 117 28.56 -2.41 -8.06
N SER A 118 28.06 -3.27 -8.96
CA SER A 118 28.83 -3.79 -10.08
C SER A 118 29.25 -2.69 -11.05
N ILE A 119 28.34 -1.76 -11.37
CA ILE A 119 28.62 -0.62 -12.24
C ILE A 119 29.60 0.35 -11.57
N VAL A 120 29.43 0.63 -10.28
CA VAL A 120 30.34 1.48 -9.49
C VAL A 120 31.74 0.86 -9.45
N ALA A 121 31.85 -0.45 -9.21
CA ALA A 121 33.13 -1.16 -9.21
C ALA A 121 33.80 -1.09 -10.58
N ALA A 122 33.06 -1.40 -11.66
CA ALA A 122 33.57 -1.32 -13.03
C ALA A 122 34.03 0.10 -13.38
N TYR A 123 33.28 1.13 -12.98
CA TYR A 123 33.69 2.53 -13.17
C TYR A 123 35.00 2.82 -12.43
N ASN A 124 35.09 2.47 -11.15
CA ASN A 124 36.25 2.76 -10.31
C ASN A 124 37.52 2.02 -10.74
N GLU A 125 37.40 0.87 -11.39
CA GLU A 125 38.52 0.14 -11.98
C GLU A 125 39.11 0.86 -13.20
N HIS A 126 38.27 1.52 -13.99
CA HIS A 126 38.66 2.19 -15.24
C HIS A 126 38.90 3.70 -15.08
N SER A 127 38.38 4.29 -14.00
CA SER A 127 38.49 5.73 -13.75
C SER A 127 39.91 6.11 -13.32
N LYS A 128 40.49 7.07 -14.04
CA LYS A 128 41.73 7.75 -13.66
C LYS A 128 41.46 9.01 -12.82
N ASN A 129 40.23 9.53 -12.86
CA ASN A 129 39.85 10.82 -12.31
C ASN A 129 38.70 10.64 -11.31
N GLY A 130 39.06 10.46 -10.04
CA GLY A 130 38.09 10.31 -8.95
C GLY A 130 37.42 8.94 -8.89
N LYS A 131 36.98 8.58 -7.68
CA LYS A 131 36.25 7.34 -7.40
C LYS A 131 34.86 7.67 -6.88
N ILE A 132 33.92 6.79 -7.20
CA ILE A 132 32.60 6.77 -6.57
C ILE A 132 32.73 5.94 -5.30
N GLU A 133 32.44 6.54 -4.14
CA GLU A 133 32.52 5.88 -2.85
C GLU A 133 31.12 5.52 -2.34
N ILE A 134 30.95 4.30 -1.84
CA ILE A 134 29.73 3.90 -1.13
C ILE A 134 29.94 4.26 0.34
N ILE A 135 29.36 5.37 0.79
CA ILE A 135 29.52 5.89 2.16
C ILE A 135 28.66 5.10 3.14
N THR A 136 27.42 4.83 2.76
CA THR A 136 26.45 4.13 3.62
C THR A 136 25.70 3.08 2.83
N LYS A 137 25.60 1.88 3.41
CA LYS A 137 24.79 0.76 2.93
C LYS A 137 23.92 0.26 4.09
N HIS A 138 22.68 0.74 4.17
CA HIS A 138 21.75 0.17 5.14
C HIS A 138 21.37 -1.25 4.75
N PRO A 139 21.17 -2.16 5.73
CA PRO A 139 20.72 -3.51 5.45
C PRO A 139 19.29 -3.48 4.89
N PHE A 140 19.02 -4.37 3.94
CA PHE A 140 17.70 -4.45 3.33
C PHE A 140 16.67 -4.90 4.36
N PRO A 141 15.54 -4.19 4.54
CA PRO A 141 14.57 -4.52 5.58
C PRO A 141 14.00 -5.92 5.36
N SER A 142 13.73 -6.64 6.46
CA SER A 142 13.06 -7.94 6.39
C SER A 142 11.64 -7.84 5.82
N VAL A 143 10.98 -6.69 6.06
CA VAL A 143 9.63 -6.38 5.57
C VAL A 143 9.62 -4.98 4.95
N ILE A 144 9.34 -4.92 3.65
CA ILE A 144 9.26 -3.68 2.85
C ILE A 144 7.96 -2.92 3.13
N PHE A 145 6.88 -3.63 3.46
CA PHE A 145 5.54 -3.08 3.71
C PHE A 145 5.30 -2.78 5.19
N ASN A 146 6.24 -2.07 5.82
CA ASN A 146 6.16 -1.56 7.19
C ASN A 146 5.86 -0.05 7.15
N ALA A 147 4.98 0.44 8.03
CA ALA A 147 4.47 1.81 8.12
C ALA A 147 5.53 2.93 8.33
N THR A 148 6.81 2.62 8.49
CA THR A 148 7.88 3.63 8.62
C THR A 148 8.38 4.09 7.25
N HIS A 149 8.21 5.38 6.96
CA HIS A 149 8.41 6.03 5.66
C HIS A 149 9.84 5.99 5.08
N GLU A 150 10.85 5.60 5.86
CA GLU A 150 12.23 5.45 5.39
C GLU A 150 12.83 4.17 5.99
N SER A 151 12.85 3.08 5.23
CA SER A 151 13.33 1.78 5.74
C SER A 151 14.64 1.33 5.12
N PHE A 152 15.14 2.00 4.07
CA PHE A 152 16.36 1.60 3.39
C PHE A 152 16.98 2.74 2.59
N PHE A 153 18.27 3.02 2.79
CA PHE A 153 18.99 3.97 1.96
C PHE A 153 20.46 3.61 1.69
N TYR A 154 20.95 4.04 0.53
CA TYR A 154 22.34 3.99 0.08
C TYR A 154 22.83 5.41 -0.11
N ILE A 155 24.05 5.70 0.35
CA ILE A 155 24.71 6.97 0.07
C ILE A 155 25.92 6.71 -0.82
N LEU A 156 25.89 7.28 -2.02
CA LEU A 156 27.04 7.31 -2.94
C LEU A 156 27.65 8.71 -2.92
N LYS A 157 28.97 8.79 -2.90
CA LYS A 157 29.73 10.03 -3.01
C LYS A 157 30.45 10.03 -4.36
N PHE A 158 30.20 11.07 -5.15
CA PHE A 158 30.82 11.32 -6.44
C PHE A 158 31.77 12.52 -6.30
N GLY A 159 33.06 12.27 -6.05
CA GLY A 159 34.02 13.33 -5.73
C GLY A 159 33.73 14.01 -4.39
N ASP A 160 34.30 15.19 -4.14
CA ASP A 160 34.23 15.82 -2.80
C ASP A 160 32.90 16.51 -2.49
N THR A 161 32.16 16.89 -3.52
CA THR A 161 31.01 17.79 -3.40
C THR A 161 29.68 17.14 -3.71
N VAL A 162 29.59 16.01 -4.42
CA VAL A 162 28.30 15.45 -4.86
C VAL A 162 27.96 14.15 -4.14
N TYR A 163 26.76 14.10 -3.57
CA TYR A 163 26.25 12.94 -2.84
C TYR A 163 24.88 12.54 -3.36
N TRP A 164 24.66 11.24 -3.51
CA TRP A 164 23.36 10.65 -3.83
C TRP A 164 22.86 9.88 -2.63
N LYS A 165 21.62 10.14 -2.21
CA LYS A 165 20.87 9.26 -1.30
C LYS A 165 19.81 8.53 -2.11
N LEU A 166 20.01 7.23 -2.31
CA LEU A 166 19.03 6.34 -2.90
C LEU A 166 18.23 5.72 -1.78
N PHE A 167 16.90 5.76 -1.84
CA PHE A 167 16.06 5.16 -0.82
C PHE A 167 14.76 4.63 -1.40
N ILE A 168 14.14 3.71 -0.67
CA ILE A 168 12.85 3.14 -1.05
C ILE A 168 11.78 3.84 -0.24
N ILE A 169 10.82 4.46 -0.93
CA ILE A 169 9.62 5.00 -0.31
C ILE A 169 8.51 3.98 -0.49
N ASN A 170 7.95 3.55 0.63
CA ASN A 170 6.68 2.85 0.67
C ASN A 170 5.68 3.75 1.38
N THR A 171 4.75 4.34 0.63
CA THR A 171 3.90 5.40 1.15
C THR A 171 2.79 4.89 2.07
N GLN A 172 2.41 3.60 2.05
CA GLN A 172 1.30 3.07 2.86
C GLN A 172 1.43 1.57 3.22
N THR A 173 0.64 1.12 4.21
CA THR A 173 0.32 -0.30 4.45
C THR A 173 -0.15 -0.98 3.16
N PHE A 174 0.41 -2.15 2.84
CA PHE A 174 0.17 -2.94 1.62
C PHE A 174 -1.24 -2.76 1.02
N LYS A 175 -1.30 -2.21 -0.20
CA LYS A 175 -2.48 -2.18 -1.06
C LYS A 175 -2.15 -2.93 -2.34
N GLU A 176 -3.03 -3.85 -2.74
CA GLU A 176 -2.86 -4.77 -3.88
C GLU A 176 -2.61 -4.06 -5.24
N LYS A 177 -2.83 -2.74 -5.32
CA LYS A 177 -2.69 -1.93 -6.54
C LYS A 177 -1.63 -0.82 -6.46
N GLU A 178 -0.96 -0.63 -5.32
CA GLU A 178 0.04 0.43 -5.15
C GLU A 178 1.45 -0.20 -5.03
N LEU A 179 2.38 0.25 -5.87
CA LEU A 179 3.71 -0.34 -6.00
C LEU A 179 4.74 0.50 -5.21
N PRO A 180 5.64 -0.13 -4.42
CA PRO A 180 6.80 0.52 -3.82
C PRO A 180 7.63 1.30 -4.85
N THR A 181 8.10 2.50 -4.47
CA THR A 181 8.84 3.42 -5.37
C THR A 181 10.29 3.56 -4.92
N ILE A 182 11.25 3.52 -5.85
CA ILE A 182 12.65 3.90 -5.57
C ILE A 182 12.76 5.40 -5.82
N VAL A 183 13.35 6.13 -4.90
CA VAL A 183 13.66 7.55 -5.05
C VAL A 183 15.16 7.76 -4.97
N ILE A 184 15.71 8.50 -5.92
CA ILE A 184 17.09 8.96 -5.93
C ILE A 184 17.05 10.47 -5.69
N SER A 185 17.55 10.87 -4.53
CA SER A 185 17.75 12.26 -4.18
C SER A 185 19.21 12.63 -4.22
N ILE A 186 19.50 13.86 -4.63
CA ILE A 186 20.86 14.32 -4.92
C ILE A 186 21.10 15.63 -4.17
N THR A 187 22.31 15.79 -3.65
CA THR A 187 22.74 16.99 -2.93
C THR A 187 24.21 17.29 -3.22
N SER A 188 24.59 18.57 -3.15
CA SER A 188 25.95 19.07 -3.31
C SER A 188 26.68 19.27 -1.97
N LYS A 189 26.11 18.77 -0.87
CA LYS A 189 26.66 18.89 0.48
C LYS A 189 26.68 17.54 1.18
N HIS A 190 27.55 17.40 2.17
CA HIS A 190 27.67 16.17 2.96
C HIS A 190 26.32 15.73 3.55
N PRO A 191 26.01 14.42 3.61
CA PRO A 191 24.72 13.84 4.01
C PRO A 191 24.23 14.18 5.42
N GLU A 192 25.05 14.81 6.26
CA GLU A 192 24.65 15.32 7.58
C GLU A 192 23.73 16.55 7.49
N ASN A 193 23.60 17.15 6.31
CA ASN A 193 22.53 18.12 6.05
C ASN A 193 21.30 17.37 5.52
N ASP A 194 20.20 17.40 6.27
CA ASP A 194 18.93 16.70 5.94
C ASP A 194 18.27 17.12 4.61
N TYR A 195 18.83 18.12 3.91
CA TYR A 195 18.28 18.66 2.68
C TYR A 195 18.74 17.88 1.44
N PHE A 196 18.08 16.75 1.21
CA PHE A 196 18.11 16.03 -0.06
C PHE A 196 16.95 16.50 -0.95
N SER A 197 17.27 17.03 -2.14
CA SER A 197 16.24 17.32 -3.14
C SER A 197 16.01 16.06 -3.98
N PRO A 198 14.76 15.58 -4.11
CA PRO A 198 14.48 14.49 -5.04
C PRO A 198 14.85 14.95 -6.44
N ALA A 199 15.67 14.15 -7.11
CA ALA A 199 16.11 14.42 -8.48
C ALA A 199 15.45 13.45 -9.45
N LEU A 200 15.27 12.19 -9.02
CA LEU A 200 14.70 11.13 -9.82
C LEU A 200 13.80 10.23 -8.95
N SER A 201 12.68 9.80 -9.51
CA SER A 201 11.88 8.71 -8.95
C SER A 201 11.73 7.62 -9.98
N ILE A 202 12.04 6.40 -9.58
CA ILE A 202 11.95 5.19 -10.39
C ILE A 202 10.77 4.37 -9.84
N TYR A 203 9.77 4.14 -10.69
CA TYR A 203 8.58 3.36 -10.40
C TYR A 203 8.71 2.00 -11.10
N PRO A 204 9.29 1.01 -10.42
CA PRO A 204 9.31 -0.34 -10.93
C PRO A 204 7.92 -0.96 -11.01
N ASN A 205 7.66 -1.72 -12.08
CA ASN A 205 6.51 -2.59 -12.24
C ASN A 205 7.02 -4.00 -12.57
N PRO A 206 7.20 -4.86 -11.55
CA PRO A 206 7.79 -6.19 -11.71
C PRO A 206 6.94 -7.08 -12.62
N ASP A 207 5.61 -6.97 -12.56
CA ASP A 207 4.68 -7.75 -13.40
C ASP A 207 4.78 -7.43 -14.89
N ARG A 208 5.32 -6.25 -15.24
CA ARG A 208 5.34 -5.74 -16.62
C ARG A 208 6.75 -5.46 -17.15
N ASN A 209 7.80 -5.76 -16.40
CA ASN A 209 9.18 -5.33 -16.69
C ASN A 209 9.26 -3.85 -17.06
N LEU A 210 8.36 -3.03 -16.50
CA LEU A 210 8.20 -1.64 -16.88
C LEU A 210 8.71 -0.77 -15.76
N ILE A 211 9.71 0.05 -16.06
CA ILE A 211 10.29 0.99 -15.11
C ILE A 211 9.97 2.38 -15.64
N ILE A 212 9.13 3.13 -14.92
CA ILE A 212 8.86 4.54 -15.23
C ILE A 212 9.85 5.38 -14.43
N VAL A 213 10.48 6.35 -15.09
CA VAL A 213 11.44 7.23 -14.44
C VAL A 213 10.94 8.67 -14.55
N ASN A 214 10.56 9.24 -13.41
CA ASN A 214 10.14 10.64 -13.32
C ASN A 214 11.31 11.50 -12.85
N LYS A 215 11.56 12.59 -13.58
CA LYS A 215 12.51 13.62 -13.18
C LYS A 215 11.80 14.68 -12.33
N HIS A 216 12.43 15.10 -11.24
CA HIS A 216 12.01 16.24 -10.44
C HIS A 216 12.80 17.49 -10.82
N ASN A 217 12.14 18.64 -10.85
CA ASN A 217 12.60 19.80 -11.62
C ASN A 217 13.64 20.70 -10.92
N ASN A 218 14.40 20.18 -9.96
CA ASN A 218 15.37 20.98 -9.21
C ASN A 218 16.78 20.35 -9.24
N ASN A 219 17.76 21.20 -9.55
CA ASN A 219 19.21 21.02 -9.41
C ASN A 219 19.96 20.06 -10.35
N ILE A 220 19.30 19.32 -11.25
CA ILE A 220 19.99 18.53 -12.28
C ILE A 220 19.46 18.86 -13.67
N ASN A 221 20.32 19.42 -14.52
CA ASN A 221 20.02 19.74 -15.92
C ASN A 221 20.02 18.49 -16.81
N LEU A 222 19.17 17.51 -16.50
CA LEU A 222 18.80 16.45 -17.46
C LEU A 222 17.92 17.11 -18.52
N SER A 223 18.43 17.43 -19.71
CA SER A 223 17.55 17.81 -20.81
C SER A 223 16.67 16.59 -21.15
N LYS A 224 15.42 16.79 -21.57
CA LYS A 224 14.54 15.70 -22.03
C LYS A 224 15.10 14.97 -23.26
N GLU A 225 16.06 15.60 -23.94
CA GLU A 225 16.65 15.17 -25.21
C GLU A 225 17.85 14.23 -24.99
N ASP A 226 18.65 14.44 -23.94
CA ASP A 226 19.85 13.62 -23.64
C ASP A 226 19.51 12.28 -22.98
N PHE A 227 18.30 12.14 -22.45
CA PHE A 227 17.84 10.91 -21.81
C PHE A 227 16.34 10.73 -22.03
N PRO A 228 15.91 10.03 -23.11
CA PRO A 228 14.51 9.67 -23.32
C PRO A 228 14.12 8.57 -22.31
N LEU A 229 14.02 8.94 -21.03
CA LEU A 229 13.57 8.09 -19.92
C LEU A 229 12.10 7.68 -20.07
N ASN A 230 11.37 8.32 -21.00
CA ASN A 230 10.01 7.97 -21.39
C ASN A 230 9.96 6.92 -22.51
N THR A 231 11.00 6.08 -22.66
CA THR A 231 10.89 4.89 -23.53
C THR A 231 10.37 3.72 -22.71
N PRO A 232 9.16 3.20 -23.00
CA PRO A 232 8.67 2.01 -22.33
C PRO A 232 9.58 0.83 -22.72
N LYS A 233 10.12 0.13 -21.71
CA LYS A 233 10.97 -1.09 -21.79
C LYS A 233 12.48 -0.84 -21.93
N LYS A 234 13.13 -0.40 -20.86
CA LYS A 234 14.58 -0.59 -20.66
C LYS A 234 14.82 -1.57 -19.51
N SER A 235 15.88 -2.35 -19.61
CA SER A 235 16.34 -3.16 -18.48
C SER A 235 16.79 -2.26 -17.35
N MET A 236 16.69 -2.78 -16.13
CA MET A 236 17.16 -2.12 -14.91
C MET A 236 18.64 -1.70 -15.01
N GLN A 237 19.47 -2.58 -15.56
CA GLN A 237 20.89 -2.34 -15.80
C GLN A 237 21.11 -1.14 -16.71
N GLU A 238 20.39 -1.03 -17.83
CA GLU A 238 20.52 0.11 -18.75
C GLU A 238 20.11 1.43 -18.09
N ILE A 239 19.09 1.40 -17.24
CA ILE A 239 18.63 2.58 -16.50
C ILE A 239 19.71 3.02 -15.50
N ILE A 240 20.19 2.11 -14.65
CA ILE A 240 21.22 2.43 -13.64
C ILE A 240 22.50 2.90 -14.32
N LYS A 241 22.97 2.15 -15.33
CA LYS A 241 24.17 2.48 -16.09
C LYS A 241 24.09 3.87 -16.68
N GLY A 242 23.00 4.18 -17.37
CA GLY A 242 22.87 5.50 -17.99
C GLY A 242 22.74 6.62 -16.94
N ILE A 243 22.04 6.40 -15.82
CA ILE A 243 21.96 7.39 -14.72
C ILE A 243 23.36 7.69 -14.16
N ILE A 244 24.17 6.65 -13.91
CA ILE A 244 25.57 6.80 -13.44
C ILE A 244 26.43 7.50 -14.50
N GLN A 245 26.38 7.04 -15.75
CA GLN A 245 27.16 7.62 -16.85
C GLN A 245 26.86 9.11 -17.02
N TYR A 246 25.58 9.48 -16.96
CA TYR A 246 25.17 10.87 -17.04
C TYR A 246 25.75 11.70 -15.88
N GLN A 247 25.72 11.18 -14.65
CA GLN A 247 26.28 11.89 -13.50
C GLN A 247 27.79 12.12 -13.63
N ILE A 248 28.50 11.12 -14.13
CA ILE A 248 29.94 11.23 -14.40
C ILE A 248 30.21 12.32 -15.43
N LEU A 249 29.52 12.28 -16.59
CA LEU A 249 29.66 13.28 -17.64
C LEU A 249 29.40 14.70 -17.11
N LYS A 250 28.38 14.87 -16.26
CA LYS A 250 28.08 16.17 -15.65
C LYS A 250 29.14 16.67 -14.68
N LEU A 251 29.87 15.78 -14.01
CA LEU A 251 30.97 16.14 -13.13
C LEU A 251 32.25 16.48 -13.91
N GLU A 252 32.42 15.94 -15.11
CA GLU A 252 33.53 16.27 -16.00
C GLU A 252 33.33 17.62 -16.71
N GLU A 253 32.08 18.06 -16.89
CA GLU A 253 31.73 19.37 -17.48
C GLU A 253 31.86 20.55 -16.50
N SER A 254 31.96 20.31 -15.19
CA SER A 254 31.98 21.33 -14.13
C SER A 254 33.38 21.62 -13.60
#